data_AF-A0A1V5PV33-F1
#
_entry.id   AF-A0A1V5PV33-F1
#
_cell.length_a   1.000
_cell.length_b   1.000
_cell.length_c   1.000
_cell.angle_alpha   90.00
_cell.angle_beta   90.00
_cell.angle_gamma   90.00
#
_symmetry.space_group_name_H-M   'P 1'
#
loop_
_entity.id
_entity.type
_entity.pdbx_description
1 polymer ?
#
loop_
_entity_poly.entity_id
_entity_poly.type
_entity_poly.pdbx_seq_one_letter_code
_entity_poly.pdbx_strand_id
1 'polypeptide(L)'
;MGYAGTLETCHGADSPLLEAVQWADRICASCDSAFYPKLARIVRQQRLNPPANFAQALIQIAMPCGVGACEVCRVQTVNGERRACTDGPVFDVLDFGL
;
A
#
# COMPACT_ATOMS: atom_id res chain seq x y z
N MET A 1 -1.24 16.13 -11.62
CA MET A 1 -2.65 16.34 -11.20
C MET A 1 -2.98 15.18 -10.27
N GLY A 2 -3.11 15.41 -8.97
CA GLY A 2 -3.39 14.34 -7.99
C GLY A 2 -4.88 14.24 -7.71
N TYR A 3 -5.42 13.02 -7.64
CA TYR A 3 -6.75 12.79 -7.10
C TYR A 3 -6.61 12.54 -5.60
N ALA A 4 -7.24 13.37 -4.78
CA ALA A 4 -7.35 13.14 -3.34
C ALA A 4 -8.78 12.69 -3.06
N GLY A 5 -8.97 11.39 -2.86
CA GLY A 5 -10.25 10.80 -2.49
C GLY A 5 -10.07 9.84 -1.31
N THR A 6 -11.04 9.80 -0.42
CA THR A 6 -11.04 8.85 0.70
C THR A 6 -11.49 7.48 0.18
N LEU A 7 -10.73 6.42 0.49
CA LEU A 7 -11.08 5.04 0.10
C LEU A 7 -12.45 4.57 0.64
N GLU A 8 -13.02 5.29 1.61
CA GLU A 8 -14.36 5.05 2.16
C GLU A 8 -15.44 5.01 1.06
N THR A 9 -15.29 5.80 -0.01
CA THR A 9 -16.22 5.81 -1.16
C THR A 9 -15.89 4.84 -2.29
N CYS A 10 -14.79 4.07 -2.21
CA CYS A 10 -14.29 3.26 -3.33
C CYS A 10 -14.68 1.76 -3.26
N HIS A 11 -15.75 1.42 -2.56
CA HIS A 11 -16.13 0.03 -2.31
C HIS A 11 -16.90 -0.66 -3.44
N GLY A 12 -17.36 0.08 -4.46
CA GLY A 12 -18.15 -0.43 -5.59
C GLY A 12 -17.35 -0.59 -6.91
N ALA A 13 -17.96 -1.28 -7.88
CA ALA A 13 -17.40 -1.50 -9.22
C ALA A 13 -17.20 -0.20 -10.03
N ASP A 14 -17.92 0.87 -9.70
CA ASP A 14 -17.82 2.19 -10.34
C ASP A 14 -16.87 3.15 -9.60
N SER A 15 -15.93 2.62 -8.80
CA SER A 15 -15.07 3.51 -8.03
C SER A 15 -14.12 4.30 -8.95
N PRO A 16 -13.97 5.62 -8.76
CA PRO A 16 -13.00 6.44 -9.50
C PRO A 16 -11.55 5.98 -9.29
N LEU A 17 -11.31 5.11 -8.31
CA LEU A 17 -10.04 4.45 -8.08
C LEU A 17 -9.64 3.56 -9.26
N LEU A 18 -10.56 2.82 -9.87
CA LEU A 18 -10.23 1.90 -10.96
C LEU A 18 -9.66 2.66 -12.17
N GLU A 19 -10.32 3.74 -12.56
CA GLU A 19 -9.83 4.65 -13.59
C GLU A 19 -8.53 5.30 -13.15
N ALA A 20 -8.46 5.84 -11.93
CA ALA A 20 -7.27 6.52 -11.44
C ALA A 20 -6.02 5.63 -11.47
N VAL A 21 -6.13 4.32 -11.17
CA VAL A 21 -5.00 3.37 -11.24
C VAL A 21 -4.45 3.23 -12.67
N GLN A 22 -5.30 3.33 -13.69
CA GLN A 22 -4.90 3.20 -15.09
C GLN A 22 -4.14 4.42 -15.62
N TRP A 23 -4.35 5.59 -15.02
CA TRP A 23 -3.79 6.86 -15.51
C TRP A 23 -2.73 7.44 -14.57
N ALA A 24 -2.75 7.07 -13.29
CA ALA A 24 -1.77 7.56 -12.33
C ALA A 24 -0.35 7.13 -12.73
N ASP A 25 0.60 8.03 -12.49
CA ASP A 25 2.03 7.74 -12.52
C ASP A 25 2.46 7.02 -11.23
N ARG A 26 1.82 7.37 -10.11
CA ARG A 26 2.05 6.82 -8.77
C ARG A 26 0.76 6.82 -7.95
N ILE A 27 0.63 5.83 -7.07
CA ILE A 27 -0.44 5.75 -6.07
C ILE A 27 0.20 5.84 -4.69
N CYS A 28 -0.32 6.72 -3.83
CA CYS A 28 0.08 6.81 -2.44
C CYS A 28 -1.15 6.56 -1.57
N ALA A 29 -1.07 5.57 -0.69
CA ALA A 29 -2.15 5.19 0.20
C ALA A 29 -1.72 5.33 1.67
N SER A 30 -2.62 5.88 2.49
CA SER A 30 -2.51 5.90 3.94
C SER A 30 -3.90 5.56 4.48
N CYS A 31 -4.15 4.28 4.68
CA CYS A 31 -5.43 3.76 5.15
C CYS A 31 -5.22 2.55 6.05
N ASP A 32 -6.33 1.96 6.52
CA ASP A 32 -6.26 0.72 7.27
C ASP A 32 -5.53 -0.37 6.45
N SER A 33 -4.60 -1.06 7.11
CA SER A 33 -3.78 -2.09 6.48
C SER A 33 -4.57 -3.23 5.83
N ALA A 34 -5.80 -3.48 6.28
CA ALA A 34 -6.70 -4.45 5.68
C ALA A 34 -7.08 -4.11 4.22
N PHE A 35 -6.90 -2.87 3.78
CA PHE A 35 -7.16 -2.44 2.41
C PHE A 35 -6.01 -2.74 1.44
N TYR A 36 -4.78 -2.90 1.91
CA TYR A 36 -3.63 -3.06 1.01
C TYR A 36 -3.68 -4.32 0.14
N PRO A 37 -4.14 -5.50 0.62
CA PRO A 37 -4.36 -6.65 -0.26
C PRO A 37 -5.38 -6.38 -1.38
N LYS A 38 -6.47 -5.66 -1.05
CA LYS A 38 -7.48 -5.26 -2.04
C LYS A 38 -6.91 -4.28 -3.07
N LEU A 39 -6.13 -3.30 -2.63
CA LEU A 39 -5.47 -2.34 -3.51
C LEU A 39 -4.43 -3.03 -4.40
N ALA A 40 -3.65 -3.99 -3.86
CA ALA A 40 -2.70 -4.79 -4.62
C ALA A 40 -3.38 -5.55 -5.76
N ARG A 41 -4.54 -6.16 -5.47
CA ARG A 41 -5.36 -6.83 -6.49
C ARG A 41 -5.81 -5.86 -7.59
N ILE A 42 -6.29 -4.67 -7.21
CA ILE A 42 -6.72 -3.66 -8.20
C ILE A 42 -5.55 -3.21 -9.08
N VAL A 43 -4.38 -2.92 -8.49
CA VAL A 43 -3.17 -2.54 -9.24
C VAL A 43 -2.78 -3.62 -10.24
N ARG A 44 -2.75 -4.89 -9.81
CA ARG A 44 -2.44 -6.04 -10.69
C ARG A 44 -3.47 -6.24 -11.80
N GLN A 45 -4.75 -5.94 -11.55
CA GLN A 45 -5.82 -6.08 -12.53
C GLN A 45 -5.84 -4.95 -13.57
N GLN A 46 -5.47 -3.73 -13.18
CA GLN A 46 -5.57 -2.55 -14.04
C GLN A 46 -4.28 -2.22 -14.80
N ARG A 47 -3.13 -2.70 -14.34
CA ARG A 47 -1.83 -2.48 -14.98
C ARG A 47 -1.10 -3.80 -15.19
N LEU A 48 -0.84 -4.14 -16.46
CA LEU A 48 0.09 -5.20 -16.82
C LEU A 48 1.52 -4.71 -16.53
N ASN A 49 2.24 -5.41 -15.65
CA ASN A 49 3.61 -5.11 -15.25
C ASN A 49 3.82 -3.68 -14.68
N PRO A 50 3.19 -3.33 -13.54
CA PRO A 50 3.42 -2.05 -12.89
C PRO A 50 4.90 -1.91 -12.50
N PRO A 51 5.52 -0.73 -12.67
CA PRO A 51 6.90 -0.53 -12.26
C PRO A 51 7.04 -0.69 -10.75
N ALA A 52 8.24 -1.03 -10.27
CA ALA A 52 8.52 -1.06 -8.84
C ALA A 52 8.16 0.28 -8.18
N ASN A 53 7.60 0.21 -6.97
CA ASN A 53 7.13 1.34 -6.19
C ASN A 53 5.96 2.11 -6.83
N PHE A 54 5.25 1.55 -7.82
CA PHE A 54 4.13 2.23 -8.48
C PHE A 54 3.03 2.62 -7.48
N ALA A 55 2.72 1.72 -6.56
CA ALA A 55 1.75 1.93 -5.51
C ALA A 55 2.44 1.77 -4.15
N GLN A 56 2.39 2.82 -3.33
CA GLN A 56 3.07 2.90 -2.06
C GLN A 56 2.06 3.07 -0.92
N ALA A 57 2.26 2.33 0.16
CA ALA A 57 1.39 2.32 1.34
C ALA A 57 2.16 2.73 2.58
N LEU A 58 1.65 3.73 3.31
CA LEU A 58 2.15 4.09 4.64
C LEU A 58 1.53 3.14 5.68
N ILE A 59 2.37 2.35 6.34
CA ILE A 59 1.90 1.40 7.36
C ILE A 59 1.74 2.10 8.71
N GLN A 60 0.51 2.14 9.21
CA GLN A 60 0.18 2.69 10.51
C GLN A 60 0.34 1.61 11.59
N ILE A 61 1.55 1.52 12.16
CA ILE A 61 1.90 0.57 13.23
C ILE A 61 2.69 1.29 14.34
N ALA A 62 2.60 0.78 15.58
CA ALA A 62 3.38 1.30 16.69
C ALA A 62 4.89 1.13 16.43
N MET A 63 5.65 2.21 16.59
CA MET A 63 7.11 2.24 16.42
C MET A 63 7.81 2.74 17.70
N PRO A 64 7.67 2.05 18.87
CA PRO A 64 8.08 2.61 20.15
C PRO A 64 9.59 2.87 20.26
N CYS A 65 10.45 2.02 19.66
CA CYS A 65 11.89 2.27 19.65
C CYS A 65 12.38 3.07 18.44
N GLY A 66 11.67 3.04 17.31
CA GLY A 66 12.08 3.69 16.05
C GLY A 66 13.40 3.22 15.41
N VAL A 67 14.16 2.31 16.04
CA VAL A 67 15.53 1.95 15.64
C VAL A 67 15.74 0.44 15.40
N GLY A 68 14.66 -0.34 15.36
CA GLY A 68 14.70 -1.78 15.07
C GLY A 68 15.07 -2.68 16.26
N ALA A 69 15.24 -2.13 17.47
CA ALA A 69 15.65 -2.89 18.66
C ALA A 69 14.51 -3.69 19.33
N CYS A 70 13.30 -3.13 19.37
CA CYS A 70 12.16 -3.75 20.08
C CYS A 70 11.32 -4.69 19.21
N GLU A 71 11.50 -4.65 17.88
CA GLU A 71 10.78 -5.47 16.91
C GLU A 71 9.24 -5.37 16.89
N VAL A 72 8.64 -4.46 17.68
CA VAL A 72 7.18 -4.26 17.74
C VAL A 72 6.57 -3.88 16.38
N CYS A 73 7.32 -3.19 15.53
CA CYS A 73 6.84 -2.69 14.24
C CYS A 73 7.04 -3.69 13.08
N ARG A 74 7.03 -5.00 13.34
CA ARG A 74 7.13 -6.04 12.31
C ARG A 74 5.90 -6.01 11.37
N VAL A 75 6.15 -6.17 10.09
CA VAL A 75 5.20 -6.14 8.99
C VAL A 75 5.42 -7.39 8.14
N GLN A 76 4.37 -8.20 7.97
CA GLN A 76 4.41 -9.34 7.08
C GLN A 76 4.27 -8.89 5.63
N THR A 77 5.20 -9.32 4.78
CA THR A 77 5.14 -9.14 3.33
C THR A 77 5.25 -10.48 2.63
N VAL A 78 4.89 -10.53 1.35
CA VAL A 78 5.08 -11.73 0.51
C VAL A 78 6.55 -12.16 0.40
N ASN A 79 7.48 -11.22 0.61
CA ASN A 79 8.93 -11.46 0.57
C ASN A 79 9.53 -11.74 1.96
N GLY A 80 8.68 -12.01 2.96
CA GLY A 80 9.08 -12.24 4.35
C GLY A 80 8.79 -11.06 5.26
N GLU A 81 9.22 -11.17 6.51
CA GLU A 81 8.97 -10.14 7.51
C GLU A 81 9.95 -8.97 7.40
N ARG A 82 9.43 -7.75 7.54
CA ARG A 82 10.20 -6.49 7.52
C ARG A 82 9.79 -5.61 8.69
N ARG A 83 10.62 -4.65 9.10
CA ARG A 83 10.33 -3.71 10.19
C ARG A 83 9.95 -2.34 9.64
N ALA A 84 8.81 -1.80 10.04
CA ALA A 84 8.36 -0.49 9.55
C ALA A 84 9.33 0.66 9.90
N CYS A 85 10.00 0.62 11.05
CA CYS A 85 10.89 1.71 11.47
C CYS A 85 12.25 1.73 10.76
N THR A 86 12.80 0.59 10.32
CA THR A 86 14.12 0.52 9.65
C THR A 86 14.01 0.23 8.16
N ASP A 87 13.01 -0.55 7.75
CA ASP A 87 12.85 -1.04 6.38
C ASP A 87 11.64 -0.37 5.68
N GLY A 88 10.83 0.39 6.43
CA GLY A 88 9.66 1.15 5.98
C GLY A 88 9.80 2.65 6.31
N PRO A 89 8.73 3.37 6.73
CA PRO A 89 7.36 2.91 7.02
C PRO A 89 6.46 2.81 5.77
N VAL A 90 7.02 3.16 4.61
CA VAL A 90 6.34 3.09 3.31
C VAL A 90 6.75 1.81 2.60
N PHE A 91 5.77 1.02 2.18
CA PHE A 91 5.95 -0.27 1.52
C PHE A 91 5.31 -0.26 0.13
N ASP A 92 5.77 -1.13 -0.77
CA ASP A 92 5.07 -1.33 -2.03
C ASP A 92 3.74 -2.05 -1.72
N VAL A 93 2.63 -1.59 -2.28
CA VAL A 93 1.33 -2.22 -2.07
C VAL A 93 1.35 -3.68 -2.54
N LEU A 94 2.16 -4.02 -3.55
CA LEU A 94 2.31 -5.37 -4.05
C LEU A 94 3.00 -6.32 -3.05
N ASP A 95 3.61 -5.80 -1.98
CA ASP A 95 4.14 -6.60 -0.87
C ASP A 95 3.03 -7.26 -0.03
N PHE A 96 1.75 -6.86 -0.20
CA PHE A 96 0.61 -7.34 0.62
C PHE A 96 -0.39 -8.23 -0.13
N GLY A 97 -0.10 -8.61 -1.39
CA GLY A 97 -1.02 -9.41 -2.19
C GLY A 97 -0.63 -10.89 -2.25
N LEU A 98 -1.24 -11.73 -1.40
CA LEU A 98 -1.34 -13.18 -1.60
C LEU A 98 -2.45 -13.51 -2.60
#